data_AF-A0A4Q2ZBA9-F1
#
_entry.id   AF-A0A4Q2ZBA9-F1
#
_cell.length_a   1.000
_cell.length_b   1.000
_cell.length_c   1.000
_cell.angle_alpha   90.00
_cell.angle_beta   90.00
_cell.angle_gamma   90.00
#
_symmetry.space_group_name_H-M   'P 1'
#
loop_
_entity.id
_entity.type
_entity.pdbx_description
1 polymer ?
#
loop_
_entity_poly.entity_id
_entity_poly.type
_entity_poly.pdbx_seq_one_letter_code
_entity_poly.pdbx_strand_id
1 'polypeptide(L)'
;MKFKVLLVAAFAFSSCAAPVSFKVVKTEIPPGDYHVSPLDAALRELEAGKASADPMIASGHYLESARLAGDKALAGETGAVALYNHAVGRLVERLESAKALPWGRSITVGSGPTARTLRGKLEPKAPNLHREYHVVDAYNFHGKYTTVHAIRAGVGAPLVVMADQNPDFRKTYDSPRMTMALTAVVRAEGKNGAVLELHDPLDEERIAIAGRNPVLAANFSAPVSFVVATARPDKLGLIRLINPQKYSDTARLIRLQKYDPNRIPVLMVHGLQDTPATWVPMYHSLVQDPEIRSRYQFWVFSYPSGYPYPYSASLLRKELNGINRVFPNHKKMVIVGHSMGSMISRLMVTDAGDKIWREMFHKGPDQIHVTGASGDLLRDALL
;
A
#
# COMPACT_ATOMS: atom_id res chain seq x y z
N MET A 1 -62.14 -11.44 -0.13
CA MET A 1 -61.12 -11.80 0.88
C MET A 1 -59.75 -11.69 0.24
N LYS A 2 -58.99 -10.64 0.60
CA LYS A 2 -57.62 -10.38 0.11
C LYS A 2 -56.64 -10.90 1.16
N PHE A 3 -55.81 -11.88 0.84
CA PHE A 3 -54.60 -12.17 1.61
C PHE A 3 -53.40 -11.61 0.85
N LYS A 4 -52.89 -10.46 1.32
CA LYS A 4 -51.56 -9.95 0.95
C LYS A 4 -50.56 -10.62 1.89
N VAL A 5 -49.71 -11.49 1.36
CA VAL A 5 -48.48 -11.88 2.07
C VAL A 5 -47.46 -10.77 1.85
N LEU A 6 -47.20 -10.03 2.92
CA LEU A 6 -46.18 -8.99 3.00
C LEU A 6 -44.85 -9.71 3.28
N LEU A 7 -44.04 -9.98 2.26
CA LEU A 7 -42.66 -10.42 2.46
C LEU A 7 -41.81 -9.17 2.72
N VAL A 8 -41.73 -8.78 3.99
CA VAL A 8 -40.76 -7.77 4.45
C VAL A 8 -39.41 -8.47 4.51
N ALA A 9 -38.64 -8.39 3.42
CA ALA A 9 -37.21 -8.65 3.49
C ALA A 9 -36.58 -7.50 4.28
N ALA A 10 -36.36 -7.74 5.57
CA ALA A 10 -35.57 -6.88 6.43
C ALA A 10 -34.12 -6.91 5.96
N PHE A 11 -33.78 -6.09 4.96
CA PHE A 11 -32.40 -5.69 4.75
C PHE A 11 -32.03 -4.77 5.92
N ALA A 12 -31.42 -5.35 6.94
CA ALA A 12 -30.70 -4.59 7.94
C ALA A 12 -29.58 -3.82 7.21
N PHE A 13 -29.85 -2.57 6.83
CA PHE A 13 -28.80 -1.60 6.55
C PHE A 13 -28.17 -1.22 7.90
N SER A 14 -27.41 -2.15 8.49
CA SER A 14 -26.38 -1.75 9.41
C SER A 14 -25.41 -0.92 8.57
N SER A 15 -25.41 0.40 8.80
CA SER A 15 -24.28 1.25 8.45
C SER A 15 -23.06 0.69 9.20
N CYS A 16 -22.44 -0.38 8.68
CA CYS A 16 -21.21 -0.90 9.24
C CYS A 16 -20.20 0.23 9.19
N ALA A 17 -19.57 0.51 10.33
CA ALA A 17 -18.41 1.37 10.37
C ALA A 17 -17.41 0.92 9.29
N ALA A 18 -16.74 1.89 8.66
CA ALA A 18 -15.78 1.59 7.61
C ALA A 18 -14.77 0.55 8.12
N PRO A 19 -14.38 -0.44 7.30
CA PRO A 19 -13.47 -1.50 7.74
C PRO A 19 -12.13 -0.97 8.23
N VAL A 20 -11.68 0.14 7.64
CA VAL A 20 -10.54 0.93 8.06
C VAL A 20 -10.94 2.40 7.94
N SER A 21 -10.58 3.17 8.95
CA SER A 21 -10.62 4.63 9.00
C SER A 21 -9.32 5.13 9.64
N PHE A 22 -9.04 6.42 9.54
CA PHE A 22 -7.97 7.03 10.33
C PHE A 22 -8.40 8.39 10.87
N LYS A 23 -7.74 8.80 11.95
CA LYS A 23 -7.73 10.19 12.43
C LYS A 23 -6.34 10.76 12.20
N VAL A 24 -6.27 12.00 11.72
CA VAL A 24 -5.03 12.78 11.80
C VAL A 24 -4.84 13.15 13.27
N VAL A 25 -3.71 12.79 13.84
CA VAL A 25 -3.38 13.03 15.24
C VAL A 25 -2.27 14.06 15.36
N LYS A 26 -2.28 14.82 16.45
CA LYS A 26 -1.14 15.64 16.79
C LYS A 26 0.02 14.70 17.10
N THR A 27 1.11 14.84 16.37
CA THR A 27 2.31 14.03 16.63
C THR A 27 2.99 14.56 17.88
N GLU A 28 2.98 13.76 18.93
CA GLU A 28 3.70 14.05 20.16
C GLU A 28 5.14 13.57 20.04
N ILE A 29 6.03 14.20 20.80
CA ILE A 29 7.39 13.72 20.96
C ILE A 29 7.28 12.30 21.54
N PRO A 30 7.90 11.27 20.90
CA PRO A 30 7.80 9.91 21.39
C PRO A 30 8.21 9.83 22.86
N PRO A 31 7.53 9.06 23.73
CA PRO A 31 7.92 8.96 25.14
C PRO A 31 9.31 8.34 25.29
N GLY A 32 10.05 8.78 26.30
CA GLY A 32 11.42 8.35 26.60
C GLY A 32 11.93 9.07 27.84
N ASP A 33 13.00 8.54 28.44
CA ASP A 33 13.60 9.12 29.63
C ASP A 33 14.46 10.33 29.23
N TYR A 34 13.79 11.48 29.08
CA TYR A 34 14.39 12.73 28.58
C TYR A 34 14.75 13.70 29.70
N HIS A 35 14.28 13.44 30.92
CA HIS A 35 14.48 14.35 32.03
C HIS A 35 15.91 14.18 32.57
N VAL A 36 16.76 15.16 32.25
CA VAL A 36 18.23 15.23 32.44
C VAL A 36 19.06 14.54 31.33
N SER A 37 18.52 14.44 30.11
CA SER A 37 19.05 13.60 29.02
C SER A 37 20.04 14.33 28.07
N PRO A 38 21.03 13.62 27.49
CA PRO A 38 21.91 14.12 26.43
C PRO A 38 21.20 14.55 25.13
N LEU A 39 19.86 14.54 25.08
CA LEU A 39 19.03 14.93 23.92
C LEU A 39 18.46 16.35 23.99
N ASP A 40 18.70 17.11 25.07
CA ASP A 40 18.15 18.47 25.27
C ASP A 40 18.30 19.39 24.07
N ALA A 41 19.47 19.39 23.42
CA ALA A 41 19.72 20.21 22.24
C ALA A 41 18.82 19.82 21.06
N ALA A 42 18.65 18.51 20.82
CA ALA A 42 17.78 18.01 19.75
C ALA A 42 16.30 18.35 20.02
N LEU A 43 15.87 18.29 21.29
CA LEU A 43 14.51 18.65 21.70
C LEU A 43 14.24 20.16 21.55
N ARG A 44 15.21 21.02 21.89
CA ARG A 44 15.09 22.47 21.68
C ARG A 44 14.92 22.81 20.21
N GLU A 45 15.72 22.20 19.33
CA GLU A 45 15.57 22.36 17.88
C GLU A 45 14.21 21.86 17.39
N LEU A 46 13.73 20.73 17.91
CA LEU A 46 12.40 20.21 17.55
C LEU A 46 11.28 21.21 17.91
N GLU A 47 11.30 21.77 19.12
CA GLU A 47 10.31 22.76 19.55
C GLU A 47 10.46 24.10 18.80
N ALA A 48 11.69 24.52 18.48
CA ALA A 48 11.92 25.71 17.65
C ALA A 48 11.34 25.53 16.23
N GLY A 49 11.52 24.36 15.63
CA GLY A 49 10.91 24.03 14.33
C GLY A 49 9.39 24.05 14.37
N LYS A 50 8.80 23.61 15.48
CA LYS A 50 7.34 23.62 15.69
C LYS A 50 6.78 25.03 15.91
N ALA A 51 7.54 25.90 16.56
CA ALA A 51 7.17 27.30 16.80
C ALA A 51 7.35 28.19 15.54
N SER A 52 8.18 27.77 14.58
CA SER A 52 8.43 28.54 13.37
C SER A 52 7.27 28.46 12.37
N ALA A 53 6.82 29.64 11.90
CA ALA A 53 5.78 29.75 10.87
C ALA A 53 6.33 29.58 9.45
N ASP A 54 7.61 29.90 9.23
CA ASP A 54 8.26 29.74 7.93
C ASP A 54 8.67 28.26 7.73
N PRO A 55 8.19 27.58 6.69
CA PRO A 55 8.43 26.15 6.50
C PRO A 55 9.90 25.83 6.24
N MET A 56 10.67 26.72 5.63
CA MET A 56 12.09 26.51 5.34
C MET A 56 12.95 26.69 6.59
N ILE A 57 12.61 27.67 7.44
CA ILE A 57 13.24 27.85 8.76
C ILE A 57 12.88 26.66 9.67
N ALA A 58 11.61 26.27 9.73
CA ALA A 58 11.15 25.09 10.48
C ALA A 58 11.90 23.82 10.05
N SER A 59 12.06 23.62 8.74
CA SER A 59 12.82 22.51 8.17
C SER A 59 14.29 22.52 8.59
N GLY A 60 14.92 23.68 8.72
CA GLY A 60 16.29 23.79 9.22
C GLY A 60 16.43 23.29 10.67
N HIS A 61 15.49 23.67 11.54
CA HIS A 61 15.43 23.19 12.91
C HIS A 61 15.18 21.67 12.99
N TYR A 62 14.25 21.14 12.21
CA TYR A 62 14.01 19.69 12.18
C TYR A 62 15.20 18.90 11.64
N LEU A 63 15.91 19.43 10.65
CA LEU A 63 17.15 18.85 10.16
C LEU A 63 18.24 18.82 11.24
N GLU A 64 18.43 19.92 11.98
CA GLU A 64 19.43 19.98 13.06
C GLU A 64 19.03 19.08 14.24
N SER A 65 17.75 19.02 14.60
CA SER A 65 17.21 18.09 15.59
C SER A 65 17.51 16.64 15.21
N ALA A 66 17.25 16.26 13.95
CA ALA A 66 17.59 14.93 13.44
C ALA A 66 19.10 14.68 13.50
N ARG A 67 19.94 15.64 13.12
CA ARG A 67 21.40 15.51 13.19
C ARG A 67 21.88 15.23 14.63
N LEU A 68 21.44 16.06 15.58
CA LEU A 68 21.80 15.95 16.99
C LEU A 68 21.31 14.62 17.61
N ALA A 69 20.06 14.25 17.34
CA ALA A 69 19.51 12.97 17.80
C ALA A 69 20.24 11.77 17.15
N GLY A 70 20.63 11.88 15.88
CA GLY A 70 21.41 10.88 15.17
C GLY A 70 22.79 10.64 15.79
N ASP A 71 23.51 11.71 16.14
CA ASP A 71 24.81 11.62 16.82
C ASP A 71 24.68 10.89 18.17
N LYS A 72 23.61 11.17 18.92
CA LYS A 72 23.29 10.50 20.19
C LYS A 72 22.87 9.05 20.00
N ALA A 73 22.13 8.74 18.94
CA ALA A 73 21.79 7.36 18.58
C ALA A 73 23.05 6.54 18.27
N LEU A 74 24.06 7.12 17.61
CA LEU A 74 25.34 6.46 17.35
C LEU A 74 26.15 6.22 18.63
N ALA A 75 25.97 7.05 19.65
CA ALA A 75 26.53 6.87 20.98
C ALA A 75 25.75 5.86 21.85
N GLY A 76 24.63 5.32 21.36
CA GLY A 76 23.82 4.33 22.07
C GLY A 76 22.81 4.92 23.06
N GLU A 77 22.50 6.21 22.95
CA GLU A 77 21.58 6.89 23.86
C GLU A 77 20.12 6.41 23.66
N THR A 78 19.47 6.08 24.77
CA THR A 78 18.07 5.65 24.78
C THR A 78 17.16 6.76 24.26
N GLY A 79 16.17 6.40 23.44
CA GLY A 79 15.20 7.36 22.87
C GLY A 79 15.73 8.19 21.68
N ALA A 80 17.04 8.23 21.45
CA ALA A 80 17.65 9.04 20.39
C ALA A 80 17.18 8.65 18.98
N VAL A 81 17.03 7.36 18.69
CA VAL A 81 16.48 6.87 17.42
C VAL A 81 15.03 7.31 17.23
N ALA A 82 14.21 7.27 18.29
CA ALA A 82 12.81 7.68 18.21
C ALA A 82 12.71 9.20 17.92
N LEU A 83 13.52 10.01 18.60
CA LEU A 83 13.60 11.45 18.36
C LEU A 83 14.12 11.77 16.95
N TYR A 84 15.14 11.04 16.47
CA TYR A 84 15.62 11.14 15.10
C TYR A 84 14.51 10.85 14.09
N ASN A 85 13.81 9.72 14.22
CA ASN A 85 12.71 9.34 13.32
C ASN A 85 11.62 10.40 13.31
N HIS A 86 11.25 10.91 14.48
CA HIS A 86 10.23 11.95 14.60
C HIS A 86 10.66 13.26 13.93
N ALA A 87 11.89 13.74 14.18
CA ALA A 87 12.44 14.93 13.55
C ALA A 87 12.50 14.82 12.01
N VAL A 88 12.94 13.66 11.49
CA VAL A 88 12.92 13.39 10.03
C VAL A 88 11.50 13.39 9.48
N GLY A 89 10.53 12.83 10.21
CA GLY A 89 9.12 12.89 9.85
C GLY A 89 8.62 14.33 9.75
N ARG A 90 8.87 15.15 10.78
CA ARG A 90 8.46 16.57 10.77
C ARG A 90 9.14 17.37 9.65
N LEU A 91 10.41 17.09 9.34
CA LEU A 91 11.11 17.67 8.19
C LEU A 91 10.37 17.37 6.88
N VAL A 92 10.02 16.09 6.63
CA VAL A 92 9.28 15.69 5.43
C VAL A 92 7.92 16.39 5.37
N GLU A 93 7.16 16.39 6.47
CA GLU A 93 5.84 17.01 6.54
C GLU A 93 5.87 18.50 6.23
N ARG A 94 6.85 19.25 6.77
CA ARG A 94 6.98 20.68 6.48
C ARG A 94 7.34 20.94 5.04
N LEU A 95 8.33 20.25 4.51
CA LEU A 95 8.74 20.41 3.12
C LEU A 95 7.61 20.01 2.15
N GLU A 96 6.84 18.98 2.46
CA GLU A 96 5.66 18.58 1.68
C GLU A 96 4.59 19.67 1.69
N SER A 97 4.25 20.21 2.87
CA SER A 97 3.25 21.28 3.01
C SER A 97 3.62 22.54 2.22
N ALA A 98 4.91 22.81 2.06
CA ALA A 98 5.46 23.93 1.30
C ALA A 98 5.73 23.61 -0.18
N LYS A 99 5.43 22.38 -0.65
CA LYS A 99 5.79 21.88 -1.99
C LYS A 99 7.28 22.05 -2.31
N ALA A 100 8.11 21.91 -1.28
CA ALA A 100 9.53 22.23 -1.31
C ALA A 100 10.45 21.01 -1.22
N LEU A 101 9.92 19.78 -1.21
CA LEU A 101 10.73 18.57 -1.15
C LEU A 101 11.84 18.59 -2.25
N PRO A 102 13.09 18.23 -1.90
CA PRO A 102 14.24 18.42 -2.76
C PRO A 102 14.51 17.26 -3.73
N TRP A 103 13.50 16.48 -4.13
CA TRP A 103 13.70 15.29 -4.96
C TRP A 103 14.42 15.63 -6.28
N GLY A 104 15.61 15.05 -6.47
CA GLY A 104 16.44 15.28 -7.67
C GLY A 104 17.16 16.64 -7.70
N ARG A 105 17.12 17.43 -6.62
CA ARG A 105 17.73 18.75 -6.53
C ARG A 105 18.31 19.03 -5.14
N SER A 106 18.90 20.20 -4.97
CA SER A 106 19.32 20.72 -3.66
C SER A 106 18.55 21.98 -3.32
N ILE A 107 18.24 22.17 -2.04
CA ILE A 107 17.60 23.37 -1.49
C ILE A 107 18.37 23.86 -0.28
N THR A 108 18.10 25.08 0.17
CA THR A 108 18.60 25.59 1.45
C THR A 108 17.47 25.57 2.46
N VAL A 109 17.71 25.00 3.64
CA VAL A 109 16.80 25.03 4.80
C VAL A 109 17.47 25.76 5.97
N GLY A 110 16.67 26.34 6.87
CA GLY A 110 17.16 27.20 7.94
C GLY A 110 17.41 28.65 7.48
N SER A 111 18.05 29.45 8.33
CA SER A 111 18.34 30.85 8.05
C SER A 111 19.71 31.27 8.60
N GLY A 112 20.29 32.31 8.00
CA GLY A 112 21.56 32.89 8.48
C GLY A 112 22.70 31.86 8.57
N PRO A 113 23.56 31.92 9.59
CA PRO A 113 24.71 31.02 9.75
C PRO A 113 24.35 29.54 9.98
N THR A 114 23.11 29.24 10.36
CA THR A 114 22.64 27.87 10.60
C THR A 114 21.99 27.26 9.37
N ALA A 115 21.91 27.99 8.26
CA ALA A 115 21.41 27.45 7.00
C ALA A 115 22.22 26.22 6.56
N ARG A 116 21.52 25.24 5.98
CA ARG A 116 22.08 23.98 5.49
C ARG A 116 21.61 23.70 4.08
N THR A 117 22.48 23.11 3.28
CA THR A 117 22.09 22.56 1.98
C THR A 117 21.47 21.18 2.20
N LEU A 118 20.26 20.96 1.70
CA LEU A 118 19.56 19.68 1.74
C LEU A 118 19.33 19.17 0.32
N ARG A 119 19.89 18.00 0.01
CA ARG A 119 19.70 17.29 -1.26
C ARG A 119 18.67 16.18 -1.10
N GLY A 120 17.79 15.98 -2.08
CA GLY A 120 16.78 14.92 -2.05
C GLY A 120 17.11 13.78 -3.01
N LYS A 121 16.98 12.54 -2.52
CA LYS A 121 17.20 11.32 -3.31
C LYS A 121 16.03 10.37 -3.14
N LEU A 122 15.42 10.01 -4.27
CA LEU A 122 14.35 9.02 -4.32
C LEU A 122 14.90 7.60 -4.23
N GLU A 123 14.02 6.65 -3.92
CA GLU A 123 14.30 5.23 -3.95
C GLU A 123 14.66 4.76 -5.37
N PRO A 124 15.45 3.68 -5.51
CA PRO A 124 15.79 3.13 -6.82
C PRO A 124 14.56 2.78 -7.66
N LYS A 125 14.58 3.20 -8.94
CA LYS A 125 13.48 2.99 -9.89
C LYS A 125 12.15 3.59 -9.40
N ALA A 126 12.20 4.71 -8.69
CA ALA A 126 11.00 5.50 -8.37
C ALA A 126 10.25 5.84 -9.67
N PRO A 127 8.90 5.75 -9.68
CA PRO A 127 8.12 6.12 -10.85
C PRO A 127 8.24 7.62 -11.12
N ASN A 128 8.30 8.00 -12.41
CA ASN A 128 8.27 9.40 -12.82
C ASN A 128 6.83 9.94 -12.81
N LEU A 129 6.26 10.05 -11.61
CA LEU A 129 4.92 10.54 -11.35
C LEU A 129 4.98 11.55 -10.21
N HIS A 130 4.01 12.47 -10.16
CA HIS A 130 3.79 13.27 -8.95
C HIS A 130 3.50 12.33 -7.79
N ARG A 131 4.00 12.66 -6.59
CA ARG A 131 3.82 11.87 -5.38
C ARG A 131 3.46 12.76 -4.19
N GLU A 132 2.50 12.29 -3.40
CA GLU A 132 2.14 12.84 -2.10
C GLU A 132 2.78 12.01 -0.98
N TYR A 133 3.34 12.67 0.03
CA TYR A 133 4.11 12.04 1.10
C TYR A 133 3.43 12.21 2.46
N HIS A 134 3.00 11.10 3.05
CA HIS A 134 2.28 11.09 4.33
C HIS A 134 3.12 10.43 5.40
N VAL A 135 3.52 11.19 6.42
CA VAL A 135 4.29 10.64 7.56
C VAL A 135 3.37 9.80 8.42
N VAL A 136 3.70 8.54 8.62
CA VAL A 136 2.78 7.55 9.21
C VAL A 136 2.39 7.89 10.65
N ASP A 137 3.28 8.51 11.43
CA ASP A 137 3.02 8.86 12.83
C ASP A 137 1.95 9.97 13.01
N ALA A 138 1.56 10.65 11.93
CA ALA A 138 0.44 11.59 11.91
C ALA A 138 -0.93 10.90 11.76
N TYR A 139 -0.98 9.57 11.56
CA TYR A 139 -2.21 8.84 11.29
C TYR A 139 -2.44 7.72 12.30
N ASN A 140 -3.58 7.79 12.99
CA ASN A 140 -4.07 6.70 13.82
C ASN A 140 -5.13 5.89 13.06
N PHE A 141 -4.74 4.74 12.50
CA PHE A 141 -5.65 3.84 11.79
C PHE A 141 -6.45 2.98 12.77
N HIS A 142 -7.76 2.89 12.55
CA HIS A 142 -8.67 2.10 13.36
C HIS A 142 -9.77 1.45 12.51
N GLY A 143 -10.42 0.43 13.05
CA GLY A 143 -11.50 -0.31 12.38
C GLY A 143 -11.31 -1.82 12.47
N LYS A 144 -12.28 -2.58 11.99
CA LYS A 144 -12.27 -4.04 12.10
C LYS A 144 -11.11 -4.72 11.37
N TYR A 145 -10.50 -4.07 10.37
CA TYR A 145 -9.38 -4.64 9.59
C TYR A 145 -8.00 -4.14 10.01
N THR A 146 -7.91 -3.31 11.05
CA THR A 146 -6.63 -2.77 11.56
C THR A 146 -6.22 -3.40 12.89
N THR A 147 -6.64 -4.63 13.17
CA THR A 147 -6.24 -5.33 14.41
C THR A 147 -4.78 -5.76 14.42
N VAL A 148 -4.16 -5.86 13.23
CA VAL A 148 -2.76 -6.19 13.05
C VAL A 148 -2.05 -5.03 12.36
N HIS A 149 -0.93 -4.61 12.95
CA HIS A 149 -0.06 -3.56 12.41
C HIS A 149 1.33 -4.14 12.17
N ALA A 150 1.63 -4.43 10.90
CA ALA A 150 2.94 -4.92 10.48
C ALA A 150 3.97 -3.78 10.51
N ILE A 151 4.59 -3.59 11.66
CA ILE A 151 5.58 -2.53 11.92
C ILE A 151 6.94 -3.18 12.21
N ARG A 152 8.00 -2.61 11.63
CA ARG A 152 9.39 -2.93 11.98
C ARG A 152 10.00 -1.71 12.64
N ALA A 153 10.40 -1.84 13.91
CA ALA A 153 11.16 -0.80 14.59
C ALA A 153 12.55 -0.67 13.94
N GLY A 154 13.08 0.56 13.88
CA GLY A 154 14.37 0.84 13.24
C GLY A 154 14.63 2.32 13.06
N VAL A 155 15.62 2.65 12.25
CA VAL A 155 16.02 4.02 11.90
C VAL A 155 15.21 4.51 10.70
N GLY A 156 14.85 5.80 10.70
CA GLY A 156 14.13 6.50 9.65
C GLY A 156 12.64 6.69 9.95
N ALA A 157 12.02 7.67 9.27
CA ALA A 157 10.61 7.99 9.40
C ALA A 157 9.77 7.21 8.38
N PRO A 158 8.88 6.28 8.79
CA PRO A 158 8.01 5.58 7.86
C PRO A 158 6.99 6.54 7.21
N LEU A 159 6.80 6.37 5.91
CA LEU A 159 5.91 7.16 5.06
C LEU A 159 4.93 6.24 4.31
N VAL A 160 3.70 6.73 4.11
CA VAL A 160 2.85 6.28 3.00
C VAL A 160 3.07 7.25 1.85
N VAL A 161 3.49 6.74 0.69
CA VAL A 161 3.68 7.54 -0.50
C VAL A 161 2.66 7.15 -1.56
N MET A 162 1.88 8.12 -2.02
CA MET A 162 0.87 7.94 -3.05
C MET A 162 1.30 8.62 -4.34
N ALA A 163 1.46 7.86 -5.40
CA ALA A 163 1.68 8.43 -6.72
C ALA A 163 0.35 8.76 -7.40
N ASP A 164 0.38 9.78 -8.24
CA ASP A 164 -0.68 10.06 -9.20
C ASP A 164 -1.00 8.85 -10.08
N GLN A 165 -2.17 8.88 -10.70
CA GLN A 165 -2.60 7.75 -11.51
C GLN A 165 -1.68 7.55 -12.72
N ASN A 166 -1.11 6.34 -12.86
CA ASN A 166 -0.39 5.96 -14.06
C ASN A 166 -1.39 5.81 -15.23
N PRO A 167 -1.34 6.61 -16.32
CA PRO A 167 -2.30 6.49 -17.42
C PRO A 167 -2.25 5.11 -18.11
N ASP A 168 -1.10 4.44 -18.09
CA ASP A 168 -0.89 3.12 -18.68
C ASP A 168 -1.04 1.97 -17.67
N PHE A 169 -1.62 2.22 -16.48
CA PHE A 169 -1.69 1.21 -15.40
C PHE A 169 -2.28 -0.14 -15.85
N ARG A 170 -3.20 -0.15 -16.84
CA ARG A 170 -3.79 -1.38 -17.39
C ARG A 170 -2.79 -2.19 -18.20
N LYS A 171 -1.91 -1.52 -18.96
CA LYS A 171 -0.89 -2.17 -19.78
C LYS A 171 0.27 -2.66 -18.93
N THR A 172 0.63 -1.91 -17.89
CA THR A 172 1.73 -2.24 -16.97
C THR A 172 1.29 -3.12 -15.79
N TYR A 173 -0.01 -3.42 -15.68
CA TYR A 173 -0.61 -4.13 -14.55
C TYR A 173 -0.21 -3.53 -13.19
N ASP A 174 -0.15 -2.20 -13.12
CA ASP A 174 0.04 -1.44 -11.89
C ASP A 174 -1.30 -1.23 -11.15
N SER A 175 -1.22 -0.92 -9.86
CA SER A 175 -2.34 -0.27 -9.16
C SER A 175 -2.59 1.11 -9.81
N PRO A 176 -3.85 1.54 -10.02
CA PRO A 176 -4.16 2.84 -10.63
C PRO A 176 -3.41 3.98 -9.97
N ARG A 177 -3.54 4.07 -8.65
CA ARG A 177 -2.70 4.92 -7.81
C ARG A 177 -1.76 4.00 -7.05
N MET A 178 -0.47 4.17 -7.28
CA MET A 178 0.55 3.38 -6.61
C MET A 178 0.69 3.91 -5.19
N THR A 179 0.48 3.06 -4.20
CA THR A 179 0.67 3.41 -2.79
C THR A 179 1.75 2.51 -2.22
N MET A 180 2.80 3.11 -1.66
CA MET A 180 3.99 2.40 -1.20
C MET A 180 4.30 2.74 0.25
N ALA A 181 4.87 1.77 0.98
CA ALA A 181 5.56 2.04 2.23
C ALA A 181 6.99 2.45 1.87
N LEU A 182 7.43 3.62 2.30
CA LEU A 182 8.83 4.02 2.21
C LEU A 182 9.32 4.52 3.56
N THR A 183 10.62 4.65 3.71
CA THR A 183 11.23 5.19 4.92
C THR A 183 12.17 6.33 4.55
N ALA A 184 11.93 7.50 5.12
CA ALA A 184 12.80 8.66 4.96
C ALA A 184 13.95 8.61 5.96
N VAL A 185 15.16 8.87 5.47
CA VAL A 185 16.39 8.90 6.25
C VAL A 185 17.17 10.16 5.90
N VAL A 186 17.69 10.85 6.91
CA VAL A 186 18.60 11.99 6.73
C VAL A 186 20.02 11.58 7.04
N ARG A 187 20.95 11.94 6.16
CA ARG A 187 22.40 11.74 6.33
C ARG A 187 23.12 13.07 6.26
N ALA A 188 24.11 13.27 7.12
CA ALA A 188 25.02 14.41 6.97
C ALA A 188 25.89 14.24 5.71
N GLU A 189 26.12 15.32 4.99
CA GLU A 189 26.97 15.39 3.78
C GLU A 189 27.92 16.58 3.91
N GLY A 190 29.16 16.31 4.31
CA GLY A 190 30.13 17.36 4.62
C GLY A 190 29.73 18.20 5.85
N LYS A 191 30.27 19.42 5.94
CA LYS A 191 30.10 20.29 7.13
C LYS A 191 28.74 20.99 7.18
N ASN A 192 28.20 21.36 6.01
CA ASN A 192 26.99 22.19 5.89
C ASN A 192 25.88 21.54 5.04
N GLY A 193 26.06 20.29 4.62
CA GLY A 193 25.14 19.58 3.75
C GLY A 193 24.45 18.40 4.45
N ALA A 194 23.30 18.00 3.92
CA ALA A 194 22.62 16.78 4.27
C ALA A 194 21.89 16.20 3.06
N VAL A 195 21.62 14.90 3.08
CA VAL A 195 20.81 14.19 2.09
C VAL A 195 19.59 13.60 2.77
N LEU A 196 18.40 13.94 2.26
CA LEU A 196 17.15 13.24 2.55
C LEU A 196 16.96 12.13 1.51
N GLU A 197 17.02 10.88 1.96
CA GLU A 197 16.90 9.68 1.13
C GLU A 197 15.59 8.95 1.43
N LEU A 198 14.95 8.42 0.38
CA LEU A 198 13.85 7.48 0.50
C LEU A 198 14.33 6.05 0.23
N HIS A 199 13.95 5.14 1.11
CA HIS A 199 14.26 3.72 1.02
C HIS A 199 12.97 2.90 0.97
N ASP A 200 12.97 1.83 0.18
CA ASP A 200 11.89 0.83 0.20
C ASP A 200 12.20 -0.25 1.25
N PRO A 201 11.48 -0.30 2.39
CA PRO A 201 11.74 -1.25 3.45
C PRO A 201 11.37 -2.69 3.10
N LEU A 202 10.67 -2.93 1.98
CA LEU A 202 10.46 -4.27 1.45
C LEU A 202 11.71 -4.78 0.76
N ASP A 203 12.47 -3.93 0.06
CA ASP A 203 13.70 -4.29 -0.65
C ASP A 203 14.94 -4.21 0.25
N GLU A 204 14.94 -3.30 1.23
CA GLU A 204 16.06 -3.04 2.12
C GLU A 204 15.64 -3.21 3.59
N GLU A 205 16.15 -4.25 4.26
CA GLU A 205 15.88 -4.45 5.69
C GLU A 205 16.79 -3.61 6.59
N ARG A 206 18.02 -3.36 6.14
CA ARG A 206 19.05 -2.65 6.90
C ARG A 206 19.74 -1.66 5.98
N ILE A 207 20.10 -0.50 6.52
CA ILE A 207 20.81 0.55 5.78
C ILE A 207 22.22 0.72 6.33
N ALA A 208 23.21 0.86 5.45
CA ALA A 208 24.53 1.29 5.88
C ALA A 208 24.49 2.80 6.18
N ILE A 209 24.70 3.23 7.43
CA ILE A 209 24.72 4.66 7.84
C ILE A 209 25.75 4.91 8.93
N ALA A 210 26.60 5.93 8.72
CA ALA A 210 27.68 6.33 9.64
C ALA A 210 28.55 5.15 10.13
N GLY A 211 28.94 4.25 9.21
CA GLY A 211 29.76 3.06 9.53
C GLY A 211 29.02 1.96 10.30
N ARG A 212 27.71 2.10 10.53
CA ARG A 212 26.83 1.10 11.13
C ARG A 212 25.89 0.50 10.07
N ASN A 213 25.20 -0.56 10.44
CA ASN A 213 24.18 -1.20 9.60
C ASN A 213 22.87 -1.42 10.39
N PRO A 214 22.17 -0.38 10.88
CA PRO A 214 20.92 -0.52 11.63
C PRO A 214 19.77 -1.09 10.78
N VAL A 215 18.78 -1.66 11.46
CA VAL A 215 17.49 -2.03 10.85
C VAL A 215 16.76 -0.76 10.40
N LEU A 216 16.21 -0.77 9.19
CA LEU A 216 15.39 0.30 8.65
C LEU A 216 13.96 0.19 9.22
N ALA A 217 13.44 1.30 9.76
CA ALA A 217 12.07 1.38 10.22
C ALA A 217 11.08 1.10 9.08
N ALA A 218 9.90 0.56 9.38
CA ALA A 218 8.87 0.33 8.37
C ALA A 218 7.48 0.26 8.97
N ASN A 219 6.47 0.67 8.20
CA ASN A 219 5.07 0.33 8.46
C ASN A 219 4.46 -0.25 7.19
N PHE A 220 4.39 -1.58 7.11
CA PHE A 220 3.92 -2.32 5.94
C PHE A 220 2.39 -2.32 5.79
N SER A 221 1.66 -2.08 6.89
CA SER A 221 0.20 -2.03 6.93
C SER A 221 -0.37 -0.67 6.50
N ALA A 222 0.37 0.42 6.74
CA ALA A 222 -0.14 1.77 6.51
C ALA A 222 -0.58 2.05 5.06
N PRO A 223 0.16 1.66 3.99
CA PRO A 223 -0.26 1.88 2.61
C PRO A 223 -1.64 1.30 2.30
N VAL A 224 -1.85 0.01 2.61
CA VAL A 224 -3.12 -0.68 2.35
C VAL A 224 -4.25 -0.10 3.23
N SER A 225 -3.96 0.19 4.50
CA SER A 225 -4.91 0.85 5.41
C SER A 225 -5.37 2.21 4.87
N PHE A 226 -4.43 3.00 4.34
CA PHE A 226 -4.71 4.31 3.74
C PHE A 226 -5.58 4.19 2.50
N VAL A 227 -5.28 3.26 1.58
CA VAL A 227 -6.11 3.03 0.39
C VAL A 227 -7.52 2.58 0.77
N VAL A 228 -7.68 1.68 1.73
CA VAL A 228 -9.01 1.19 2.14
C VAL A 228 -9.83 2.30 2.79
N ALA A 229 -9.20 3.11 3.65
CA ALA A 229 -9.86 4.23 4.31
C ALA A 229 -10.35 5.30 3.32
N THR A 230 -9.54 5.59 2.29
CA THR A 230 -9.84 6.66 1.32
C THR A 230 -10.70 6.19 0.15
N ALA A 231 -10.39 5.06 -0.47
CA ALA A 231 -11.10 4.56 -1.65
C ALA A 231 -12.43 3.86 -1.33
N ARG A 232 -12.65 3.48 -0.05
CA ARG A 232 -13.89 2.84 0.43
C ARG A 232 -14.41 1.70 -0.46
N PRO A 233 -13.55 0.71 -0.80
CA PRO A 233 -13.97 -0.44 -1.62
C PRO A 233 -15.12 -1.22 -0.99
N ASP A 234 -15.29 -1.19 0.34
CA ASP A 234 -16.39 -1.83 1.07
C ASP A 234 -17.77 -1.41 0.58
N LYS A 235 -17.92 -0.17 0.09
CA LYS A 235 -19.20 0.33 -0.45
C LYS A 235 -19.60 -0.33 -1.77
N LEU A 236 -18.67 -1.04 -2.43
CA LEU A 236 -18.88 -1.61 -3.75
C LEU A 236 -19.44 -3.03 -3.71
N GLY A 237 -19.35 -3.75 -2.58
CA GLY A 237 -19.75 -5.16 -2.49
C GLY A 237 -21.20 -5.42 -2.93
N LEU A 238 -22.16 -4.81 -2.23
CA LEU A 238 -23.59 -5.00 -2.53
C LEU A 238 -23.99 -4.42 -3.91
N ILE A 239 -23.47 -3.26 -4.28
CA ILE A 239 -23.87 -2.60 -5.53
C ILE A 239 -23.33 -3.37 -6.75
N ARG A 240 -22.11 -3.91 -6.67
CA ARG A 240 -21.54 -4.78 -7.71
C ARG A 240 -22.17 -6.18 -7.74
N LEU A 241 -22.80 -6.61 -6.66
CA LEU A 241 -23.62 -7.82 -6.64
C LEU A 241 -24.92 -7.63 -7.43
N ILE A 242 -25.63 -6.51 -7.21
CA ILE A 242 -26.95 -6.25 -7.80
C ILE A 242 -26.86 -5.80 -9.25
N ASN A 243 -25.85 -4.98 -9.60
CA ASN A 243 -25.70 -4.46 -10.96
C ASN A 243 -24.26 -4.63 -11.47
N PRO A 244 -23.81 -5.88 -11.72
CA PRO A 244 -22.42 -6.15 -12.04
C PRO A 244 -21.98 -5.53 -13.38
N GLN A 245 -22.88 -5.44 -14.37
CA GLN A 245 -22.59 -4.88 -15.70
C GLN A 245 -22.13 -3.42 -15.65
N LYS A 246 -22.75 -2.60 -14.79
CA LYS A 246 -22.36 -1.19 -14.57
C LYS A 246 -20.93 -1.03 -14.03
N TYR A 247 -20.36 -2.09 -13.46
CA TYR A 247 -19.02 -2.09 -12.86
C TYR A 247 -18.06 -3.05 -13.58
N SER A 248 -18.36 -3.44 -14.82
CA SER A 248 -17.50 -4.28 -15.66
C SER A 248 -16.04 -3.79 -15.71
N ASP A 249 -15.82 -2.50 -15.87
CA ASP A 249 -14.48 -1.87 -15.94
C ASP A 249 -13.66 -1.93 -14.64
N THR A 250 -14.26 -2.45 -13.57
CA THR A 250 -13.62 -2.59 -12.26
C THR A 250 -13.02 -3.97 -12.01
N ALA A 251 -13.28 -4.93 -12.91
CA ALA A 251 -12.66 -6.24 -12.87
C ALA A 251 -11.18 -6.15 -13.22
N ARG A 252 -10.29 -6.58 -12.31
CA ARG A 252 -8.84 -6.45 -12.49
C ARG A 252 -8.03 -7.17 -11.42
N LEU A 253 -6.79 -7.48 -11.77
CA LEU A 253 -5.74 -7.81 -10.82
C LEU A 253 -5.07 -6.53 -10.30
N ILE A 254 -4.84 -6.46 -8.98
CA ILE A 254 -4.20 -5.33 -8.31
C ILE A 254 -3.04 -5.86 -7.48
N ARG A 255 -1.84 -5.33 -7.72
CA ARG A 255 -0.67 -5.61 -6.90
C ARG A 255 -0.67 -4.67 -5.69
N LEU A 256 -0.54 -5.22 -4.48
CA LEU A 256 -0.45 -4.42 -3.25
C LEU A 256 0.97 -3.87 -3.01
N GLN A 257 1.94 -4.34 -3.81
CA GLN A 257 3.35 -4.05 -3.71
C GLN A 257 3.95 -3.88 -5.12
N LYS A 258 5.13 -3.27 -5.21
CA LYS A 258 5.93 -3.27 -6.43
C LYS A 258 6.27 -4.72 -6.81
N TYR A 259 6.31 -5.01 -8.11
CA TYR A 259 6.66 -6.35 -8.59
C TYR A 259 8.13 -6.64 -8.31
N ASP A 260 8.39 -7.79 -7.67
CA ASP A 260 9.73 -8.32 -7.43
C ASP A 260 9.88 -9.70 -8.08
N PRO A 261 10.76 -9.90 -9.09
CA PRO A 261 10.93 -11.20 -9.72
C PRO A 261 11.44 -12.30 -8.77
N ASN A 262 12.00 -11.93 -7.62
CA ASN A 262 12.53 -12.86 -6.63
C ASN A 262 11.48 -13.32 -5.60
N ARG A 263 10.29 -12.72 -5.57
CA ARG A 263 9.20 -13.11 -4.65
C ARG A 263 8.09 -13.87 -5.36
N ILE A 264 7.52 -14.85 -4.68
CA ILE A 264 6.40 -15.65 -5.15
C ILE A 264 5.11 -14.83 -5.09
N PRO A 265 4.38 -14.63 -6.20
CA PRO A 265 3.07 -13.98 -6.16
C PRO A 265 2.05 -14.82 -5.40
N VAL A 266 1.31 -14.18 -4.49
CA VAL A 266 0.14 -14.73 -3.82
C VAL A 266 -1.08 -13.93 -4.26
N LEU A 267 -1.94 -14.55 -5.06
CA LEU A 267 -3.17 -13.94 -5.55
C LEU A 267 -4.34 -14.32 -4.64
N MET A 268 -4.97 -13.31 -4.05
CA MET A 268 -6.14 -13.46 -3.19
C MET A 268 -7.43 -13.12 -3.96
N VAL A 269 -8.36 -14.07 -4.00
CA VAL A 269 -9.62 -13.99 -4.77
C VAL A 269 -10.81 -13.99 -3.81
N HIS A 270 -11.50 -12.85 -3.70
CA HIS A 270 -12.65 -12.69 -2.80
C HIS A 270 -13.90 -13.45 -3.26
N GLY A 271 -14.86 -13.63 -2.35
CA GLY A 271 -16.12 -14.35 -2.60
C GLY A 271 -17.27 -13.46 -3.09
N LEU A 272 -18.47 -14.03 -3.03
CA LEU A 272 -19.73 -13.35 -3.33
C LEU A 272 -19.98 -12.20 -2.35
N GLN A 273 -20.43 -11.04 -2.83
CA GLN A 273 -20.73 -9.82 -2.06
C GLN A 273 -19.51 -9.15 -1.39
N ASP A 274 -18.37 -9.83 -1.37
CA ASP A 274 -17.10 -9.31 -0.84
C ASP A 274 -16.40 -8.35 -1.82
N THR A 275 -15.32 -7.75 -1.33
CA THR A 275 -14.36 -6.97 -2.13
C THR A 275 -12.95 -7.33 -1.68
N PRO A 276 -11.88 -6.91 -2.40
CA PRO A 276 -10.51 -7.15 -1.96
C PRO A 276 -10.19 -6.70 -0.53
N ALA A 277 -10.95 -5.75 0.02
CA ALA A 277 -10.77 -5.27 1.39
C ALA A 277 -10.90 -6.37 2.44
N THR A 278 -11.63 -7.46 2.18
CA THR A 278 -11.77 -8.57 3.14
C THR A 278 -10.45 -9.28 3.43
N TRP A 279 -9.46 -9.16 2.54
CA TRP A 279 -8.14 -9.73 2.71
C TRP A 279 -7.19 -8.89 3.56
N VAL A 280 -7.55 -7.65 3.93
CA VAL A 280 -6.67 -6.72 4.66
C VAL A 280 -6.10 -7.33 5.96
N PRO A 281 -6.91 -7.97 6.84
CA PRO A 281 -6.37 -8.58 8.06
C PRO A 281 -5.34 -9.68 7.77
N MET A 282 -5.61 -10.52 6.76
CA MET A 282 -4.69 -11.59 6.36
C MET A 282 -3.42 -11.00 5.75
N TYR A 283 -3.54 -10.02 4.85
CA TYR A 283 -2.40 -9.31 4.28
C TYR A 283 -1.52 -8.73 5.39
N HIS A 284 -2.09 -7.99 6.35
CA HIS A 284 -1.34 -7.44 7.48
C HIS A 284 -0.61 -8.51 8.29
N SER A 285 -1.27 -9.63 8.57
CA SER A 285 -0.67 -10.75 9.31
C SER A 285 0.49 -11.38 8.54
N LEU A 286 0.32 -11.60 7.24
CA LEU A 286 1.33 -12.22 6.37
C LEU A 286 2.53 -11.31 6.14
N VAL A 287 2.32 -10.00 5.97
CA VAL A 287 3.44 -9.05 5.82
C VAL A 287 4.07 -8.67 7.15
N GLN A 288 3.51 -9.03 8.30
CA GLN A 288 4.18 -8.87 9.59
C GLN A 288 5.32 -9.88 9.73
N ASP A 289 5.10 -11.11 9.28
CA ASP A 289 6.07 -12.19 9.30
C ASP A 289 7.26 -11.89 8.33
N PRO A 290 8.51 -11.83 8.83
CA PRO A 290 9.67 -11.51 8.01
C PRO A 290 10.03 -12.60 7.00
N GLU A 291 9.79 -13.88 7.31
CA GLU A 291 10.07 -14.98 6.38
C GLU A 291 9.07 -14.97 5.21
N ILE A 292 7.82 -14.66 5.50
CA ILE A 292 6.79 -14.53 4.47
C ILE A 292 7.05 -13.27 3.63
N ARG A 293 7.22 -12.11 4.27
CA ARG A 293 7.41 -10.82 3.56
C ARG A 293 8.66 -10.80 2.66
N SER A 294 9.71 -11.54 3.00
CA SER A 294 10.93 -11.64 2.19
C SER A 294 10.80 -12.59 0.99
N ARG A 295 9.83 -13.51 1.00
CA ARG A 295 9.68 -14.55 -0.04
C ARG A 295 8.44 -14.39 -0.91
N TYR A 296 7.42 -13.68 -0.43
CA TYR A 296 6.13 -13.56 -1.09
C TYR A 296 5.77 -12.10 -1.38
N GLN A 297 4.96 -11.91 -2.42
CA GLN A 297 4.36 -10.61 -2.77
C GLN A 297 2.86 -10.79 -2.98
N PHE A 298 2.05 -9.83 -2.53
CA PHE A 298 0.59 -10.02 -2.40
C PHE A 298 -0.22 -9.24 -3.41
N TRP A 299 -1.09 -9.93 -4.13
CA TRP A 299 -1.99 -9.38 -5.13
C TRP A 299 -3.44 -9.74 -4.79
N VAL A 300 -4.39 -8.96 -5.30
CA VAL A 300 -5.82 -9.20 -5.15
C VAL A 300 -6.52 -9.15 -6.50
N PHE A 301 -7.52 -10.00 -6.70
CA PHE A 301 -8.44 -9.89 -7.83
C PHE A 301 -9.71 -9.17 -7.37
N SER A 302 -9.99 -8.00 -7.93
CA SER A 302 -11.26 -7.31 -7.76
C SER A 302 -12.17 -7.63 -8.93
N TYR A 303 -13.41 -8.03 -8.68
CA TYR A 303 -14.39 -8.25 -9.74
C TYR A 303 -15.82 -7.99 -9.23
N PRO A 304 -16.78 -7.69 -10.12
CA PRO A 304 -18.18 -7.64 -9.73
C PRO A 304 -18.68 -9.04 -9.40
N SER A 305 -18.90 -9.31 -8.11
CA SER A 305 -19.24 -10.66 -7.65
C SER A 305 -20.63 -11.13 -8.08
N GLY A 306 -21.49 -10.25 -8.60
CA GLY A 306 -22.79 -10.63 -9.18
C GLY A 306 -22.69 -11.37 -10.51
N TYR A 307 -21.51 -11.42 -11.12
CA TYR A 307 -21.30 -12.22 -12.32
C TYR A 307 -21.31 -13.72 -12.03
N PRO A 308 -21.80 -14.55 -12.98
CA PRO A 308 -21.57 -15.98 -12.95
C PRO A 308 -20.08 -16.28 -12.80
N TYR A 309 -19.71 -17.18 -11.87
CA TYR A 309 -18.31 -17.44 -11.57
C TYR A 309 -17.46 -17.91 -12.77
N PRO A 310 -17.98 -18.64 -13.80
CA PRO A 310 -17.19 -18.97 -14.98
C PRO A 310 -16.81 -17.73 -15.79
N TYR A 311 -17.73 -16.74 -15.88
CA TYR A 311 -17.42 -15.47 -16.52
C TYR A 311 -16.37 -14.69 -15.73
N SER A 312 -16.50 -14.61 -14.40
CA SER A 312 -15.47 -14.00 -13.54
C SER A 312 -14.10 -14.68 -13.69
N ALA A 313 -14.07 -16.01 -13.87
CA ALA A 313 -12.86 -16.76 -14.15
C ALA A 313 -12.26 -16.44 -15.53
N SER A 314 -13.09 -16.22 -16.56
CA SER A 314 -12.61 -15.73 -17.86
C SER A 314 -11.90 -14.38 -17.75
N LEU A 315 -12.42 -13.46 -16.93
CA LEU A 315 -11.82 -12.15 -16.69
C LEU A 315 -10.48 -12.30 -15.97
N LEU A 316 -10.40 -13.19 -14.96
CA LEU A 316 -9.14 -13.48 -14.29
C LEU A 316 -8.11 -14.10 -15.25
N ARG A 317 -8.51 -15.04 -16.13
CA ARG A 317 -7.60 -15.59 -17.16
C ARG A 317 -7.05 -14.52 -18.07
N LYS A 318 -7.88 -13.54 -18.49
CA LYS A 318 -7.43 -12.41 -19.31
C LYS A 318 -6.38 -11.57 -18.58
N GLU A 319 -6.58 -11.29 -17.29
CA GLU A 319 -5.59 -10.58 -16.47
C GLU A 319 -4.29 -11.38 -16.30
N LEU A 320 -4.38 -12.68 -16.01
CA LEU A 320 -3.20 -13.55 -15.86
C LEU A 320 -2.42 -13.70 -17.17
N ASN A 321 -3.09 -13.81 -18.32
CA ASN A 321 -2.44 -13.78 -19.64
C ASN A 321 -1.71 -12.46 -19.88
N GLY A 322 -2.27 -11.37 -19.39
CA GLY A 322 -1.62 -10.07 -19.34
C GLY A 322 -0.36 -10.03 -18.50
N ILE A 323 -0.44 -10.54 -17.27
CA ILE A 323 0.71 -10.70 -16.36
C ILE A 323 1.79 -11.56 -17.00
N ASN A 324 1.45 -12.67 -17.66
CA ASN A 324 2.40 -13.51 -18.39
C ASN A 324 3.10 -12.76 -19.53
N ARG A 325 2.44 -11.80 -20.17
CA ARG A 325 3.07 -10.97 -21.22
C ARG A 325 4.01 -9.92 -20.64
N VAL A 326 3.64 -9.28 -19.53
CA VAL A 326 4.42 -8.19 -18.92
C VAL A 326 5.55 -8.71 -18.03
N PHE A 327 5.34 -9.85 -17.37
CA PHE A 327 6.26 -10.48 -16.44
C PHE A 327 6.46 -11.97 -16.81
N PRO A 328 6.98 -12.30 -18.01
CA PRO A 328 7.02 -13.69 -18.51
C PRO A 328 7.79 -14.68 -17.64
N ASN A 329 8.72 -14.19 -16.82
CA ASN A 329 9.57 -15.00 -15.95
C ASN A 329 9.14 -14.95 -14.48
N HIS A 330 7.89 -14.57 -14.18
CA HIS A 330 7.41 -14.56 -12.79
C HIS A 330 7.41 -15.98 -12.21
N LYS A 331 7.61 -16.08 -10.88
CA LYS A 331 7.56 -17.37 -10.18
C LYS A 331 6.15 -17.96 -10.24
N LYS A 332 6.05 -19.29 -10.13
CA LYS A 332 4.75 -19.97 -9.98
C LYS A 332 3.96 -19.33 -8.85
N MET A 333 2.71 -18.99 -9.12
CA MET A 333 1.83 -18.24 -8.22
C MET A 333 1.10 -19.17 -7.26
N VAL A 334 0.86 -18.69 -6.04
CA VAL A 334 -0.10 -19.27 -5.09
C VAL A 334 -1.42 -18.54 -5.21
N ILE A 335 -2.54 -19.26 -5.34
CA ILE A 335 -3.88 -18.66 -5.40
C ILE A 335 -4.66 -19.04 -4.15
N VAL A 336 -5.16 -18.04 -3.43
CA VAL A 336 -6.01 -18.19 -2.25
C VAL A 336 -7.41 -17.69 -2.58
N GLY A 337 -8.37 -18.61 -2.67
CA GLY A 337 -9.76 -18.28 -2.96
C GLY A 337 -10.66 -18.43 -1.73
N HIS A 338 -11.56 -17.47 -1.50
CA HIS A 338 -12.60 -17.55 -0.47
C HIS A 338 -13.98 -17.79 -1.10
N SER A 339 -14.72 -18.82 -0.63
CA SER A 339 -16.08 -19.12 -1.09
C SER A 339 -16.18 -19.21 -2.62
N MET A 340 -16.98 -18.37 -3.29
CA MET A 340 -17.04 -18.31 -4.76
C MET A 340 -15.67 -18.02 -5.40
N GLY A 341 -14.79 -17.28 -4.72
CA GLY A 341 -13.41 -17.08 -5.13
C GLY A 341 -12.60 -18.38 -5.21
N SER A 342 -12.94 -19.40 -4.41
CA SER A 342 -12.34 -20.74 -4.51
C SER A 342 -12.76 -21.46 -5.80
N MET A 343 -14.01 -21.27 -6.25
CA MET A 343 -14.50 -21.83 -7.53
C MET A 343 -13.78 -21.18 -8.71
N ILE A 344 -13.65 -19.85 -8.69
CA ILE A 344 -12.87 -19.11 -9.69
C ILE A 344 -11.41 -19.59 -9.71
N SER A 345 -10.80 -19.73 -8.54
CA SER A 345 -9.41 -20.19 -8.39
C SER A 345 -9.23 -21.61 -8.92
N ARG A 346 -10.21 -22.50 -8.70
CA ARG A 346 -10.16 -23.90 -9.18
C ARG A 346 -10.08 -23.97 -10.70
N LEU A 347 -10.77 -23.08 -11.41
CA LEU A 347 -10.74 -22.99 -12.88
C LEU A 347 -9.40 -22.46 -13.42
N MET A 348 -8.53 -21.86 -12.59
CA MET A 348 -7.20 -21.41 -13.02
C MET A 348 -6.15 -22.52 -12.96
N VAL A 349 -6.42 -23.58 -12.20
CA VAL A 349 -5.48 -24.69 -11.94
C VAL A 349 -5.99 -26.03 -12.45
N THR A 350 -7.16 -26.05 -13.09
CA THR A 350 -7.77 -27.24 -13.68
C THR A 350 -8.03 -26.97 -15.15
N ASP A 351 -7.44 -27.76 -16.03
CA ASP A 351 -7.84 -27.81 -17.44
C ASP A 351 -8.99 -28.81 -17.58
N ALA A 352 -10.18 -28.30 -17.92
CA ALA A 352 -11.37 -29.12 -18.09
C ALA A 352 -11.65 -29.47 -19.56
N GLY A 353 -10.87 -28.96 -20.51
CA GLY A 353 -11.18 -29.01 -21.93
C GLY A 353 -12.61 -28.54 -22.20
N ASP A 354 -13.36 -29.31 -22.98
CA ASP A 354 -14.77 -29.03 -23.28
C ASP A 354 -15.77 -29.70 -22.32
N LYS A 355 -15.30 -30.28 -21.21
CA LYS A 355 -16.15 -31.05 -20.29
C LYS A 355 -17.24 -30.18 -19.66
N ILE A 356 -16.89 -28.98 -19.17
CA ILE A 356 -17.88 -28.06 -18.56
C ILE A 356 -18.94 -27.66 -19.59
N TRP A 357 -18.52 -27.40 -20.84
CA TRP A 357 -19.42 -27.09 -21.94
C TRP A 357 -20.38 -28.26 -22.22
N ARG A 358 -19.85 -29.48 -22.35
CA ARG A 358 -20.65 -30.68 -22.65
C ARG A 358 -21.63 -31.02 -21.53
N GLU A 359 -21.26 -30.83 -20.27
CA GLU A 359 -22.17 -31.03 -19.13
C GLU A 359 -23.34 -30.04 -19.16
N MET A 360 -23.10 -28.80 -19.58
CA MET A 360 -24.13 -27.75 -19.62
C MET A 360 -25.07 -27.87 -20.82
N PHE A 361 -24.54 -28.26 -21.99
CA PHE A 361 -25.30 -28.24 -23.24
C PHE A 361 -25.52 -29.61 -23.90
N HIS A 362 -24.94 -30.67 -23.35
CA HIS A 362 -24.97 -32.05 -23.88
C HIS A 362 -24.48 -32.20 -25.33
N LYS A 363 -23.77 -31.19 -25.85
CA LYS A 363 -23.22 -31.11 -27.20
C LYS A 363 -21.83 -30.48 -27.15
N GLY A 364 -20.97 -30.80 -28.12
CA GLY A 364 -19.66 -30.16 -28.25
C GLY A 364 -19.77 -28.69 -28.67
N PRO A 365 -18.72 -27.87 -28.44
CA PRO A 365 -18.71 -26.44 -28.79
C PRO A 365 -19.02 -26.16 -30.27
N ASP A 366 -18.60 -27.03 -31.18
CA ASP A 366 -18.80 -26.87 -32.62
C ASP A 366 -20.21 -27.28 -33.08
N GLN A 367 -20.98 -27.94 -32.21
CA GLN A 367 -22.33 -28.39 -32.50
C GLN A 367 -23.41 -27.38 -32.06
N ILE A 368 -23.01 -26.29 -31.41
CA ILE A 368 -23.92 -25.24 -30.94
C ILE A 368 -23.62 -23.95 -31.69
N HIS A 369 -24.60 -23.51 -32.48
CA HIS A 369 -24.52 -22.26 -33.21
C HIS A 369 -24.95 -21.09 -32.32
N VAL A 370 -24.04 -20.64 -31.43
CA VAL A 370 -24.12 -19.32 -30.81
C VAL A 370 -23.03 -18.45 -31.43
N THR A 371 -23.45 -17.41 -32.16
CA THR A 371 -22.55 -16.53 -32.91
C THR A 371 -22.39 -15.16 -32.25
N GLY A 372 -21.32 -14.45 -32.62
CA GLY A 372 -21.03 -13.10 -32.13
C GLY A 372 -20.65 -13.07 -30.64
N ALA A 373 -20.79 -11.90 -30.03
CA ALA A 373 -20.28 -11.64 -28.68
C ALA A 373 -20.79 -12.61 -27.60
N SER A 374 -22.02 -13.10 -27.71
CA SER A 374 -22.57 -14.09 -26.77
C SER A 374 -21.91 -15.46 -26.91
N GLY A 375 -21.57 -15.87 -28.14
CA GLY A 375 -20.87 -17.11 -28.40
C GLY A 375 -19.44 -17.05 -27.88
N ASP A 376 -18.75 -15.94 -28.16
CA ASP A 376 -17.39 -15.68 -27.67
C ASP A 376 -17.35 -15.70 -26.14
N LEU A 377 -18.31 -15.06 -25.48
CA LEU A 377 -18.40 -15.03 -24.02
C LEU A 377 -18.62 -16.41 -23.40
N LEU A 378 -19.47 -17.26 -24.00
CA LEU A 378 -19.68 -18.62 -23.53
C LEU A 378 -18.41 -19.47 -23.69
N ARG A 379 -17.73 -19.35 -24.84
CA ARG A 379 -16.47 -20.06 -25.10
C ARG A 379 -15.39 -19.61 -24.11
N ASP A 380 -15.19 -18.30 -23.96
CA ASP A 380 -14.25 -17.70 -23.01
C ASP A 380 -14.52 -18.07 -21.55
N ALA A 381 -15.76 -18.41 -21.19
CA ALA A 381 -16.14 -18.73 -19.81
C ALA A 381 -16.10 -20.23 -19.49
N LEU A 382 -16.33 -21.11 -20.47
CA LEU A 382 -16.57 -22.53 -20.25
C LEU A 382 -15.51 -23.45 -20.87
N LEU A 383 -14.68 -22.93 -21.78
CA LEU A 383 -13.46 -23.53 -22.31
C LEU A 383 -12.28 -22.75 -21.71
#